data_AF-A0A371XMD9-F1
#
_entry.id   AF-A0A371XMD9-F1
#
_cell.length_a   1.000
_cell.length_b   1.000
_cell.length_c   1.000
_cell.angle_alpha   90.00
_cell.angle_beta   90.00
_cell.angle_gamma   90.00
#
_symmetry.space_group_name_H-M   'P 1'
#
loop_
_entity.id
_entity.type
_entity.pdbx_description
1 polymer ?
#
loop_
_entity_poly.entity_id
_entity_poly.type
_entity_poly.pdbx_seq_one_letter_code
_entity_poly.pdbx_strand_id
1 'polypeptide(L)'
;MAHLTRRRALTTLAAAVTATVVVPGYAQATERGRGPRPLLRAHAHNDYEHPRPLLDALDHRFASVEADIYLVEGQLLVAHDPVDLDPKRTLAALYLDPLAARVRANHGSVYRGCRTPLQLLVDIKTEGAATYVELGRQLRGYRNLFTTFAHGRVRAGAVTAVISGDRAAREPMEQQRVRSAFYDGRLTDLGAAAPASFTPLISDNWANNFTWQGAGPIPAAEREKLRSIVSAAHREGRRVRFWATPDLAGPERDAVWGELLAAGVDHLNTDDLAGLEAFLEAHEK
;
A
#
# COMPACT_ATOMS: atom_id res chain seq x y z
N MET A 1 77.81 62.63 -22.21
CA MET A 1 78.81 63.06 -21.21
C MET A 1 78.26 62.77 -19.82
N ALA A 2 79.09 62.14 -18.97
CA ALA A 2 79.06 62.07 -17.50
C ALA A 2 77.79 61.50 -16.82
N HIS A 3 77.88 60.29 -16.23
CA HIS A 3 78.23 59.98 -14.83
C HIS A 3 77.08 60.27 -13.84
N LEU A 4 76.52 59.21 -13.21
CA LEU A 4 76.67 58.85 -11.76
C LEU A 4 76.19 59.99 -10.83
N THR A 5 75.36 59.85 -9.79
CA THR A 5 75.17 58.73 -8.85
C THR A 5 74.15 59.13 -7.76
N ARG A 6 73.48 58.10 -7.20
CA ARG A 6 73.12 57.87 -5.78
C ARG A 6 72.19 58.81 -4.99
N ARG A 7 71.04 58.20 -4.68
CA ARG A 7 70.48 57.86 -3.34
C ARG A 7 70.09 59.00 -2.38
N ARG A 8 68.78 59.00 -2.05
CA ARG A 8 68.12 58.89 -0.71
C ARG A 8 66.70 59.49 -0.88
N ALA A 9 65.62 59.06 -0.25
CA ALA A 9 65.31 58.01 0.70
C ALA A 9 63.79 57.72 0.58
N LEU A 10 63.41 56.49 0.94
CA LEU A 10 62.04 55.98 0.95
C LEU A 10 61.10 56.76 1.88
N THR A 11 59.89 57.03 1.40
CA THR A 11 58.68 57.19 2.22
C THR A 11 57.58 56.35 1.59
N THR A 12 57.33 55.17 2.14
CA THR A 12 56.25 54.27 1.73
C THR A 12 55.01 54.57 2.57
N LEU A 13 53.95 55.04 1.91
CA LEU A 13 52.62 55.20 2.47
C LEU A 13 51.88 53.85 2.38
N ALA A 14 51.46 53.28 3.52
CA ALA A 14 50.69 52.05 3.57
C ALA A 14 49.21 52.34 3.26
N ALA A 15 48.68 51.80 2.16
CA ALA A 15 47.26 51.78 1.85
C ALA A 15 46.69 50.39 2.23
N ALA A 16 45.77 50.36 3.19
CA ALA A 16 45.04 49.16 3.57
C ALA A 16 43.93 48.89 2.54
N VAL A 17 44.04 47.78 1.79
CA VAL A 17 42.97 47.25 0.95
C VAL A 17 42.30 46.10 1.70
N THR A 18 41.09 46.35 2.20
CA THR A 18 40.21 45.30 2.73
C THR A 18 39.60 44.52 1.57
N ALA A 19 40.12 43.32 1.32
CA ALA A 19 39.51 42.36 0.40
C ALA A 19 38.30 41.71 1.06
N THR A 20 37.10 41.99 0.55
CA THR A 20 35.88 41.27 0.94
C THR A 20 35.84 39.92 0.22
N VAL A 21 36.01 38.84 0.99
CA VAL A 21 35.82 37.47 0.49
C VAL A 21 34.33 37.20 0.36
N VAL A 22 33.85 37.04 -0.88
CA VAL A 22 32.50 36.55 -1.15
C VAL A 22 32.52 35.04 -0.97
N VAL A 23 31.89 34.56 0.12
CA VAL A 23 31.68 33.13 0.34
C VAL A 23 30.54 32.68 -0.58
N PRO A 24 30.71 31.62 -1.40
CA PRO A 24 29.63 31.12 -2.22
C PRO A 24 28.50 30.63 -1.30
N GLY A 25 27.30 31.19 -1.49
CA GLY A 25 26.11 30.76 -0.78
C GLY A 25 25.87 29.27 -1.06
N TYR A 26 26.01 28.45 -0.04
CA TYR A 26 25.50 27.09 -0.06
C TYR A 26 24.00 27.20 -0.33
N ALA A 27 23.58 26.79 -1.53
CA ALA A 27 22.19 26.52 -1.79
C ALA A 27 21.73 25.55 -0.71
N GLN A 28 20.89 26.02 0.21
CA GLN A 28 20.09 25.13 1.03
C GLN A 28 19.30 24.30 0.02
N ALA A 29 19.74 23.05 -0.17
CA ALA A 29 18.86 22.03 -0.68
C ALA A 29 17.68 22.06 0.28
N THR A 30 16.59 22.68 -0.15
CA THR A 30 15.32 22.48 0.52
C THR A 30 15.18 20.96 0.59
N GLU A 31 15.14 20.42 1.81
CA GLU A 31 14.64 19.08 1.98
C GLU A 31 13.30 19.10 1.25
N ARG A 32 13.23 18.50 0.07
CA ARG A 32 11.96 18.16 -0.56
C ARG A 32 11.35 17.22 0.46
N GLY A 33 10.54 17.79 1.36
CA GLY A 33 10.10 17.14 2.57
C GLY A 33 9.61 15.75 2.24
N ARG A 34 10.03 14.76 3.03
CA ARG A 34 9.34 13.47 2.99
C ARG A 34 7.88 13.80 3.24
N GLY A 35 7.02 13.53 2.26
CA GLY A 35 5.58 13.71 2.43
C GLY A 35 5.09 12.94 3.66
N PRO A 36 3.89 13.26 4.16
CA PRO A 36 3.33 12.59 5.32
C PRO A 36 3.41 11.06 5.16
N ARG A 37 3.74 10.37 6.27
CA ARG A 37 3.99 8.93 6.26
C ARG A 37 2.72 8.18 5.83
N PRO A 38 2.85 7.10 5.04
CA PRO A 38 1.71 6.27 4.67
C PRO A 38 1.11 5.58 5.90
N LEU A 39 -0.21 5.44 5.89
CA LEU A 39 -0.99 4.73 6.89
C LEU A 39 -0.99 3.25 6.51
N LEU A 40 -0.02 2.52 7.08
CA LEU A 40 0.28 1.14 6.66
C LEU A 40 -0.85 0.15 6.94
N ARG A 41 -1.74 0.48 7.89
CA ARG A 41 -2.90 -0.33 8.24
C ARG A 41 -4.18 0.06 7.53
N ALA A 42 -4.20 1.15 6.78
CA ALA A 42 -5.42 1.63 6.14
C ALA A 42 -5.69 0.87 4.85
N HIS A 43 -6.89 0.30 4.75
CA HIS A 43 -7.38 -0.42 3.58
C HIS A 43 -8.65 0.22 3.04
N ALA A 44 -8.58 0.75 1.81
CA ALA A 44 -9.69 1.32 1.10
C ALA A 44 -10.50 0.20 0.45
N HIS A 45 -11.59 -0.16 1.13
CA HIS A 45 -12.57 -1.10 0.63
C HIS A 45 -13.41 -0.41 -0.45
N ASN A 46 -13.85 -1.17 -1.45
CA ASN A 46 -14.60 -0.65 -2.58
C ASN A 46 -13.98 0.63 -3.20
N ASP A 47 -12.65 0.72 -3.25
CA ASP A 47 -11.94 1.95 -3.65
C ASP A 47 -12.35 2.46 -5.05
N TYR A 48 -12.82 1.55 -5.90
CA TYR A 48 -13.33 1.84 -7.23
C TYR A 48 -14.64 2.64 -7.26
N GLU A 49 -15.38 2.71 -6.15
CA GLU A 49 -16.60 3.52 -6.01
C GLU A 49 -16.30 5.00 -5.74
N HIS A 50 -15.05 5.33 -5.36
CA HIS A 50 -14.66 6.72 -5.14
C HIS A 50 -14.58 7.52 -6.45
N PRO A 51 -14.75 8.86 -6.39
CA PRO A 51 -14.69 9.72 -7.57
C PRO A 51 -13.39 9.59 -8.39
N ARG A 52 -12.25 9.41 -7.71
CA ARG A 52 -10.96 9.12 -8.35
C ARG A 52 -10.39 7.82 -7.77
N PRO A 53 -10.77 6.66 -8.32
CA PRO A 53 -10.24 5.37 -7.90
C PRO A 53 -8.72 5.39 -7.81
N LEU A 54 -8.16 4.69 -6.82
CA LEU A 54 -6.77 4.71 -6.38
C LEU A 54 -6.30 6.06 -5.82
N LEU A 55 -6.55 7.16 -6.53
CA LEU A 55 -5.95 8.46 -6.21
C LEU A 55 -6.48 9.04 -4.90
N ASP A 56 -7.78 8.90 -4.64
CA ASP A 56 -8.37 9.38 -3.38
C ASP A 56 -7.77 8.63 -2.17
N ALA A 57 -7.68 7.29 -2.22
CA ALA A 57 -7.01 6.50 -1.17
C ALA A 57 -5.52 6.85 -1.01
N LEU A 58 -4.81 7.10 -2.11
CA LEU A 58 -3.40 7.52 -2.05
C LEU A 58 -3.21 8.93 -1.49
N ASP A 59 -4.16 9.84 -1.71
CA ASP A 59 -4.17 11.19 -1.14
C ASP A 59 -4.43 11.13 0.38
N HIS A 60 -5.26 10.18 0.83
CA HIS A 60 -5.42 9.80 2.25
C HIS A 60 -4.28 8.91 2.79
N ARG A 61 -3.26 8.64 1.97
CA ARG A 61 -2.03 7.92 2.33
C ARG A 61 -2.21 6.44 2.67
N PHE A 62 -3.29 5.82 2.19
CA PHE A 62 -3.59 4.41 2.46
C PHE A 62 -2.57 3.48 1.81
N ALA A 63 -2.18 2.42 2.52
CA ALA A 63 -1.22 1.43 2.04
C ALA A 63 -1.87 0.20 1.41
N SER A 64 -3.20 0.11 1.40
CA SER A 64 -3.93 -0.94 0.70
C SER A 64 -5.20 -0.40 0.05
N VAL A 65 -5.52 -0.91 -1.13
CA VAL A 65 -6.77 -0.63 -1.87
C VAL A 65 -7.36 -1.93 -2.41
N GLU A 66 -8.65 -1.94 -2.70
CA GLU A 66 -9.39 -3.06 -3.29
C GLU A 66 -9.98 -2.71 -4.67
N ALA A 67 -9.94 -3.68 -5.58
CA ALA A 67 -10.56 -3.59 -6.90
C ALA A 67 -11.37 -4.86 -7.20
N ASP A 68 -12.67 -4.69 -7.42
CA ASP A 68 -13.57 -5.76 -7.83
C ASP A 68 -13.52 -5.91 -9.34
N ILE A 69 -13.16 -7.09 -9.84
CA ILE A 69 -12.93 -7.31 -11.27
C ILE A 69 -13.86 -8.36 -11.89
N TYR A 70 -14.26 -8.05 -13.12
CA TYR A 70 -15.02 -8.92 -14.01
C TYR A 70 -14.21 -9.20 -15.27
N LEU A 71 -14.11 -10.48 -15.65
CA LEU A 71 -13.60 -10.87 -16.97
C LEU A 71 -14.71 -10.75 -18.02
N VAL A 72 -14.58 -9.81 -18.94
CA VAL A 72 -15.53 -9.58 -20.03
C VAL A 72 -14.77 -9.48 -21.34
N GLU A 73 -15.04 -10.41 -22.27
CA GLU A 73 -14.43 -10.43 -23.61
C GLU A 73 -12.88 -10.31 -23.61
N GLY A 74 -12.23 -10.91 -22.60
CA GLY A 74 -10.77 -10.87 -22.44
C GLY A 74 -10.21 -9.57 -21.83
N GLN A 75 -11.09 -8.67 -21.37
CA GLN A 75 -10.73 -7.49 -20.58
C GLN A 75 -11.08 -7.70 -19.10
N LEU A 76 -10.33 -7.03 -18.22
CA LEU A 76 -10.63 -6.98 -16.78
C LEU A 76 -11.24 -5.62 -16.47
N LEU A 77 -12.56 -5.61 -16.33
CA LEU A 77 -13.34 -4.43 -16.00
C LEU A 77 -13.53 -4.33 -14.48
N VAL A 78 -13.69 -3.12 -13.97
CA VAL A 78 -13.85 -2.84 -12.53
C VAL A 78 -15.23 -2.26 -12.28
N ALA A 79 -16.02 -2.93 -11.42
CA ALA A 79 -17.36 -2.52 -11.03
C ALA A 79 -17.79 -3.22 -9.73
N HIS A 80 -18.81 -2.68 -9.05
CA HIS A 80 -19.47 -3.36 -7.93
C HIS A 80 -20.39 -4.48 -8.44
N ASP A 81 -21.28 -4.11 -9.37
CA ASP A 81 -22.26 -4.99 -9.98
C ASP A 81 -22.04 -5.10 -11.49
N PRO A 82 -22.46 -6.21 -12.14
CA PRO A 82 -22.38 -6.37 -13.59
C PRO A 82 -23.10 -5.27 -14.40
N VAL A 83 -24.11 -4.62 -13.82
CA VAL A 83 -24.87 -3.54 -14.48
C VAL A 83 -24.05 -2.26 -14.66
N ASP A 84 -23.02 -2.06 -13.84
CA ASP A 84 -22.17 -0.87 -13.83
C ASP A 84 -20.90 -1.02 -14.68
N LEU A 85 -20.78 -2.13 -15.42
CA LEU A 85 -19.62 -2.40 -16.26
C LEU A 85 -19.48 -1.36 -17.38
N ASP A 86 -18.41 -0.56 -17.30
CA ASP A 86 -17.99 0.37 -18.35
C ASP A 86 -16.70 -0.16 -19.00
N PRO A 87 -16.69 -0.40 -20.33
CA PRO A 87 -15.48 -0.81 -21.07
C PRO A 87 -14.26 0.11 -20.89
N LYS A 88 -14.46 1.36 -20.46
CA LYS A 88 -13.37 2.31 -20.17
C LYS A 88 -12.78 2.12 -18.76
N ARG A 89 -13.54 1.54 -17.84
CA ARG A 89 -13.14 1.31 -16.44
C ARG A 89 -12.45 -0.04 -16.29
N THR A 90 -11.26 -0.15 -16.90
CA THR A 90 -10.45 -1.36 -16.79
C THR A 90 -9.54 -1.33 -15.56
N LEU A 91 -9.13 -2.50 -15.07
CA LEU A 91 -8.12 -2.62 -14.01
C LEU A 91 -6.82 -1.89 -14.39
N ALA A 92 -6.43 -1.97 -15.67
CA ALA A 92 -5.25 -1.28 -16.17
C ALA A 92 -5.37 0.25 -16.04
N ALA A 93 -6.48 0.81 -16.54
CA ALA A 93 -6.71 2.25 -16.55
C ALA A 93 -6.87 2.84 -15.14
N LEU A 94 -7.58 2.17 -14.25
CA LEU A 94 -7.87 2.67 -12.91
C LEU A 94 -6.72 2.43 -11.91
N TYR A 95 -5.97 1.32 -12.04
CA TYR A 95 -4.98 0.92 -11.04
C TYR A 95 -3.57 0.74 -11.60
N LEU A 96 -3.38 -0.08 -12.63
CA LEU A 96 -2.02 -0.51 -13.03
C LEU A 96 -1.19 0.61 -13.65
N ASP A 97 -1.77 1.34 -14.61
CA ASP A 97 -1.14 2.47 -15.27
C ASP A 97 -0.81 3.62 -14.30
N PRO A 98 -1.75 4.11 -13.47
CA PRO A 98 -1.44 5.16 -12.51
C PRO A 98 -0.45 4.73 -11.44
N LEU A 99 -0.49 3.47 -10.96
CA LEU A 99 0.53 2.95 -10.04
C LEU A 99 1.91 2.91 -10.70
N ALA A 100 2.02 2.40 -11.93
CA ALA A 100 3.29 2.36 -12.66
C ALA A 100 3.87 3.77 -12.89
N ALA A 101 3.03 4.74 -13.23
CA ALA A 101 3.43 6.13 -13.39
C ALA A 101 3.92 6.74 -12.05
N ARG A 102 3.16 6.55 -10.96
CA ARG A 102 3.52 7.04 -9.63
C ARG A 102 4.82 6.43 -9.12
N VAL A 103 4.99 5.12 -9.24
CA VAL A 103 6.20 4.41 -8.80
C VAL A 103 7.44 4.90 -9.55
N ARG A 104 7.30 5.18 -10.85
CA ARG A 104 8.38 5.79 -11.65
C ARG A 104 8.74 7.19 -11.14
N ALA A 105 7.74 8.04 -10.88
CA ALA A 105 7.94 9.39 -10.33
C ALA A 105 8.58 9.36 -8.92
N ASN A 106 8.26 8.34 -8.13
CA ASN A 106 8.73 8.16 -6.76
C ASN A 106 9.95 7.22 -6.63
N HIS A 107 10.69 6.99 -7.72
CA HIS A 107 11.93 6.21 -7.76
C HIS A 107 11.81 4.79 -7.19
N GLY A 108 10.76 4.06 -7.59
CA GLY A 108 10.58 2.64 -7.24
C GLY A 108 9.73 2.37 -6.01
N SER A 109 8.98 3.36 -5.52
CA SER A 109 8.06 3.22 -4.38
C SER A 109 6.72 3.90 -4.66
N VAL A 110 5.61 3.41 -4.12
CA VAL A 110 4.31 4.10 -4.25
C VAL A 110 4.33 5.41 -3.46
N TYR A 111 4.87 5.37 -2.24
CA TYR A 111 5.12 6.54 -1.41
C TYR A 111 6.61 6.83 -1.36
N ARG A 112 7.02 8.04 -1.76
CA ARG A 112 8.43 8.41 -1.90
C ARG A 112 9.22 8.12 -0.62
N GLY A 113 10.23 7.26 -0.73
CA GLY A 113 11.11 6.91 0.38
C GLY A 113 10.54 5.87 1.36
N CYS A 114 9.32 5.38 1.13
CA CYS A 114 8.77 4.22 1.82
C CYS A 114 8.96 2.97 0.96
N ARG A 115 9.67 1.97 1.50
CA ARG A 115 9.92 0.70 0.79
C ARG A 115 8.85 -0.35 1.02
N THR A 116 7.87 -0.08 1.88
CA THR A 116 6.74 -0.98 2.09
C THR A 116 5.87 -0.98 0.83
N PRO A 117 5.59 -2.14 0.22
CA PRO A 117 4.73 -2.21 -0.95
C PRO A 117 3.29 -1.80 -0.61
N LEU A 118 2.63 -1.11 -1.54
CA LEU A 118 1.17 -0.97 -1.50
C LEU A 118 0.53 -2.35 -1.73
N GLN A 119 -0.52 -2.71 -1.00
CA GLN A 119 -1.33 -3.86 -1.35
C GLN A 119 -2.45 -3.46 -2.32
N LEU A 120 -2.50 -4.13 -3.47
CA LEU A 120 -3.66 -4.11 -4.36
C LEU A 120 -4.40 -5.43 -4.14
N LEU A 121 -5.49 -5.39 -3.38
CA LEU A 121 -6.39 -6.52 -3.26
C LEU A 121 -7.28 -6.57 -4.50
N VAL A 122 -7.32 -7.70 -5.18
CA VAL A 122 -8.10 -7.89 -6.41
C VAL A 122 -9.15 -8.95 -6.11
N ASP A 123 -10.40 -8.55 -5.98
CA ASP A 123 -11.53 -9.45 -5.74
C ASP A 123 -12.12 -9.88 -7.09
N ILE A 124 -12.06 -11.18 -7.37
CA ILE A 124 -12.60 -11.75 -8.60
C ILE A 124 -14.10 -12.04 -8.44
N LYS A 125 -14.93 -11.33 -9.21
CA LYS A 125 -16.40 -11.46 -9.21
C LYS A 125 -16.96 -12.35 -10.32
N THR A 126 -16.11 -12.82 -11.24
CA THR A 126 -16.43 -13.82 -12.28
C THR A 126 -15.81 -15.18 -11.94
N GLU A 127 -15.91 -16.16 -12.84
CA GLU A 127 -15.27 -17.48 -12.65
C GLU A 127 -13.76 -17.32 -12.38
N GLY A 128 -13.30 -17.88 -11.27
CA GLY A 128 -11.98 -17.59 -10.69
C GLY A 128 -10.81 -18.01 -11.56
N ALA A 129 -10.86 -19.20 -12.17
CA ALA A 129 -9.73 -19.75 -12.89
C ALA A 129 -9.41 -18.95 -14.17
N ALA A 130 -10.41 -18.72 -15.04
CA ALA A 130 -10.25 -17.97 -16.27
C ALA A 130 -9.87 -16.50 -15.99
N THR A 131 -10.52 -15.88 -15.00
CA THR A 131 -10.23 -14.50 -14.62
C THR A 131 -8.80 -14.34 -14.10
N TYR A 132 -8.33 -15.27 -13.26
CA TYR A 132 -6.95 -15.25 -12.78
C TYR A 132 -5.93 -15.45 -13.90
N VAL A 133 -6.19 -16.33 -14.87
CA VAL A 133 -5.28 -16.55 -16.00
C VAL A 133 -5.07 -15.24 -16.79
N GLU A 134 -6.14 -14.50 -17.05
CA GLU A 134 -6.06 -13.19 -17.71
C GLU A 134 -5.38 -12.14 -16.82
N LEU A 135 -5.73 -12.07 -15.54
CA LEU A 135 -5.06 -11.18 -14.58
C LEU A 135 -3.56 -11.43 -14.53
N GLY A 136 -3.15 -12.68 -14.39
CA GLY A 136 -1.75 -13.07 -14.41
C GLY A 136 -1.03 -12.65 -15.70
N ARG A 137 -1.73 -12.67 -16.85
CA ARG A 137 -1.19 -12.16 -18.13
C ARG A 137 -0.97 -10.66 -18.09
N GLN A 138 -1.94 -9.88 -17.61
CA GLN A 138 -1.79 -8.42 -17.49
C GLN A 138 -0.68 -8.04 -16.51
N LEU A 139 -0.65 -8.65 -15.31
CA LEU A 139 0.37 -8.36 -14.29
C LEU A 139 1.80 -8.64 -14.79
N ARG A 140 2.01 -9.64 -15.66
CA ARG A 140 3.33 -9.88 -16.30
C ARG A 140 3.79 -8.72 -17.18
N GLY A 141 2.87 -7.99 -17.80
CA GLY A 141 3.15 -6.74 -18.53
C GLY A 141 3.74 -5.66 -17.62
N TYR A 142 3.41 -5.69 -16.33
CA TYR A 142 3.88 -4.76 -15.30
C TYR A 142 4.89 -5.40 -14.33
N ARG A 143 5.66 -6.40 -14.75
CA ARG A 143 6.54 -7.21 -13.86
C ARG A 143 7.49 -6.41 -12.94
N ASN A 144 7.88 -5.19 -13.31
CA ASN A 144 8.77 -4.34 -12.51
C ASN A 144 8.02 -3.55 -11.41
N LEU A 145 6.69 -3.52 -11.48
CA LEU A 145 5.82 -2.89 -10.48
C LEU A 145 5.60 -3.82 -9.27
N PHE A 146 5.41 -5.10 -9.55
CA PHE A 146 4.87 -6.05 -8.57
C PHE A 146 5.93 -6.79 -7.76
N THR A 147 5.59 -7.08 -6.51
CA THR A 147 6.19 -8.16 -5.73
C THR A 147 5.98 -9.47 -6.48
N THR A 148 7.05 -10.23 -6.64
CA THR A 148 7.01 -11.48 -7.40
C THR A 148 7.48 -12.65 -6.55
N PHE A 149 6.94 -13.82 -6.82
CA PHE A 149 7.52 -15.07 -6.38
C PHE A 149 8.16 -15.77 -7.58
N ALA A 150 9.42 -16.18 -7.42
CA ALA A 150 10.13 -16.97 -8.43
C ALA A 150 11.19 -17.84 -7.75
N HIS A 151 11.31 -19.10 -8.18
CA HIS A 151 12.33 -20.03 -7.69
C HIS A 151 12.34 -20.17 -6.15
N GLY A 152 11.15 -20.29 -5.54
CA GLY A 152 11.02 -20.47 -4.09
C GLY A 152 11.22 -19.20 -3.26
N ARG A 153 11.40 -18.02 -3.88
CA ARG A 153 11.69 -16.77 -3.18
C ARG A 153 10.71 -15.67 -3.56
N VAL A 154 10.32 -14.87 -2.57
CA VAL A 154 9.58 -13.62 -2.77
C VAL A 154 10.57 -12.47 -2.96
N ARG A 155 10.35 -11.65 -3.98
CA ARG A 155 11.10 -10.42 -4.26
C ARG A 155 10.14 -9.26 -4.21
N ALA A 156 10.34 -8.37 -3.24
CA ALA A 156 9.50 -7.20 -3.04
C ALA A 156 9.54 -6.27 -4.26
N GLY A 157 8.36 -5.84 -4.71
CA GLY A 157 8.17 -4.74 -5.66
C GLY A 157 7.58 -3.52 -4.96
N ALA A 158 7.07 -2.57 -5.73
CA ALA A 158 6.39 -1.41 -5.17
C ALA A 158 4.93 -1.70 -4.81
N VAL A 159 4.33 -2.73 -5.42
CA VAL A 159 2.94 -3.17 -5.19
C VAL A 159 2.90 -4.68 -4.98
N THR A 160 2.10 -5.15 -4.03
CA THR A 160 1.81 -6.58 -3.85
C THR A 160 0.36 -6.83 -4.25
N ALA A 161 0.14 -7.52 -5.37
CA ALA A 161 -1.21 -7.97 -5.76
C ALA A 161 -1.61 -9.19 -4.91
N VAL A 162 -2.78 -9.13 -4.29
CA VAL A 162 -3.35 -10.22 -3.49
C VAL A 162 -4.73 -10.56 -4.04
N ILE A 163 -4.99 -11.81 -4.38
CA ILE A 163 -6.21 -12.26 -5.07
C ILE A 163 -7.21 -12.77 -4.05
N SER A 164 -8.40 -12.17 -4.04
CA SER A 164 -9.58 -12.59 -3.28
C SER A 164 -10.74 -12.94 -4.22
N GLY A 165 -11.95 -13.06 -3.67
CA GLY A 165 -13.14 -13.44 -4.42
C GLY A 165 -13.23 -14.95 -4.68
N ASP A 166 -13.58 -15.30 -5.91
CA ASP A 166 -13.81 -16.68 -6.33
C ASP A 166 -12.61 -17.61 -6.07
N ARG A 167 -12.86 -18.74 -5.42
CA ARG A 167 -11.81 -19.65 -4.92
C ARG A 167 -11.21 -20.52 -6.02
N ALA A 168 -11.84 -20.64 -7.19
CA ALA A 168 -11.29 -21.37 -8.34
C ALA A 168 -10.03 -20.69 -8.90
N ALA A 169 -9.78 -19.42 -8.54
CA ALA A 169 -8.53 -18.74 -8.85
C ALA A 169 -7.30 -19.48 -8.29
N ARG A 170 -7.42 -20.16 -7.14
CA ARG A 170 -6.30 -20.77 -6.39
C ARG A 170 -5.50 -21.77 -7.23
N GLU A 171 -6.17 -22.70 -7.89
CA GLU A 171 -5.53 -23.80 -8.63
C GLU A 171 -4.55 -23.28 -9.70
N PRO A 172 -4.94 -22.40 -10.64
CA PRO A 172 -3.98 -21.87 -11.61
C PRO A 172 -2.88 -20.99 -10.97
N MET A 173 -3.09 -20.41 -9.77
CA MET A 173 -1.99 -19.72 -9.06
C MET A 173 -0.94 -20.71 -8.52
N GLU A 174 -1.37 -21.82 -7.93
CA GLU A 174 -0.47 -22.83 -7.33
C GLU A 174 0.40 -23.50 -8.41
N GLN A 175 -0.11 -23.63 -9.63
CA GLN A 175 0.62 -24.17 -10.78
C GLN A 175 1.71 -23.21 -11.32
N GLN A 176 1.69 -21.91 -10.95
CA GLN A 176 2.66 -20.93 -11.42
C GLN A 176 3.98 -20.96 -10.65
N ARG A 177 5.05 -21.40 -11.33
CA ARG A 177 6.44 -21.35 -10.83
C ARG A 177 6.96 -19.92 -10.66
N VAL A 178 6.43 -18.99 -11.45
CA VAL A 178 6.71 -17.55 -11.38
C VAL A 178 5.38 -16.81 -11.38
N ARG A 179 5.10 -16.03 -10.34
CA ARG A 179 3.85 -15.29 -10.17
C ARG A 179 4.11 -13.86 -9.70
N SER A 180 3.24 -12.94 -10.11
CA SER A 180 3.22 -11.54 -9.67
C SER A 180 2.03 -11.22 -8.76
N ALA A 181 1.36 -12.27 -8.28
CA ALA A 181 0.19 -12.20 -7.42
C ALA A 181 0.31 -13.25 -6.31
N PHE A 182 -0.36 -12.97 -5.21
CA PHE A 182 -0.42 -13.78 -4.00
C PHE A 182 -1.88 -14.02 -3.63
N TYR A 183 -2.14 -14.92 -2.70
CA TYR A 183 -3.49 -15.36 -2.40
C TYR A 183 -4.01 -14.80 -1.08
N ASP A 184 -5.28 -14.40 -1.07
CA ASP A 184 -6.03 -14.08 0.14
C ASP A 184 -6.65 -15.36 0.73
N GLY A 185 -6.12 -15.81 1.86
CA GLY A 185 -6.61 -16.99 2.57
C GLY A 185 -7.83 -16.69 3.42
N ARG A 186 -8.37 -17.73 4.06
CA ARG A 186 -9.41 -17.65 5.08
C ARG A 186 -8.87 -18.11 6.43
N LEU A 187 -9.60 -17.89 7.51
CA LEU A 187 -9.15 -18.35 8.84
C LEU A 187 -8.92 -19.86 8.90
N THR A 188 -9.64 -20.62 8.08
CA THR A 188 -9.46 -22.08 7.93
C THR A 188 -8.14 -22.47 7.26
N ASP A 189 -7.44 -21.52 6.61
CA ASP A 189 -6.09 -21.75 6.06
C ASP A 189 -4.99 -21.57 7.13
N LEU A 190 -5.30 -21.10 8.35
CA LEU A 190 -4.35 -21.07 9.47
C LEU A 190 -4.00 -22.49 9.91
N GLY A 191 -2.72 -22.76 10.11
CA GLY A 191 -2.19 -24.10 10.37
C GLY A 191 -2.17 -25.03 9.15
N ALA A 192 -2.63 -24.58 7.98
CA ALA A 192 -2.61 -25.37 6.75
C ALA A 192 -1.23 -25.33 6.05
N ALA A 193 -1.03 -26.23 5.08
CA ALA A 193 0.26 -26.42 4.41
C ALA A 193 0.71 -25.24 3.51
N ALA A 194 -0.20 -24.36 3.08
CA ALA A 194 0.15 -23.25 2.20
C ALA A 194 1.14 -22.29 2.90
N PRO A 195 2.27 -21.92 2.30
CA PRO A 195 3.20 -20.99 2.95
C PRO A 195 2.71 -19.54 2.84
N ALA A 196 3.18 -18.65 3.73
CA ALA A 196 2.95 -17.21 3.60
C ALA A 196 3.50 -16.61 2.29
N SER A 197 4.47 -17.27 1.65
CA SER A 197 4.95 -16.90 0.32
C SER A 197 3.89 -17.11 -0.78
N PHE A 198 2.85 -17.91 -0.53
CA PHE A 198 1.67 -18.05 -1.39
C PHE A 198 0.48 -17.27 -0.82
N THR A 199 0.19 -17.45 0.47
CA THR A 199 -0.96 -16.85 1.18
C THR A 199 -0.48 -15.85 2.24
N PRO A 200 -0.03 -14.64 1.86
CA PRO A 200 0.52 -13.65 2.80
C PRO A 200 -0.56 -12.87 3.57
N LEU A 201 -1.83 -13.05 3.22
CA LEU A 201 -2.98 -12.40 3.85
C LEU A 201 -4.00 -13.46 4.24
N ILE A 202 -4.58 -13.30 5.43
CA ILE A 202 -5.73 -14.05 5.90
C ILE A 202 -6.85 -13.05 6.13
N SER A 203 -7.91 -13.17 5.34
CA SER A 203 -9.10 -12.35 5.47
C SER A 203 -10.30 -13.19 5.84
N ASP A 204 -11.24 -12.63 6.59
CA ASP A 204 -12.54 -13.26 6.80
C ASP A 204 -13.62 -12.22 7.12
N ASN A 205 -14.87 -12.65 7.02
CA ASN A 205 -16.01 -11.84 7.42
C ASN A 205 -16.03 -11.71 8.95
N TRP A 206 -16.09 -10.49 9.45
CA TRP A 206 -16.20 -10.20 10.88
C TRP A 206 -17.44 -10.88 11.50
N ALA A 207 -18.61 -10.73 10.87
CA ALA A 207 -19.89 -11.27 11.35
C ALA A 207 -19.95 -12.80 11.36
N ASN A 208 -19.11 -13.49 10.58
CA ASN A 208 -18.99 -14.96 10.67
C ASN A 208 -18.23 -15.40 11.94
N ASN A 209 -17.52 -14.49 12.59
CA ASN A 209 -16.57 -14.82 13.66
C ASN A 209 -16.90 -14.13 14.99
N PHE A 210 -17.58 -13.00 14.95
CA PHE A 210 -17.80 -12.12 16.09
C PHE A 210 -19.25 -11.63 16.07
N THR A 211 -19.85 -11.56 17.25
CA THR A 211 -21.20 -11.00 17.39
C THR A 211 -21.16 -9.54 17.81
N TRP A 212 -20.05 -9.10 18.41
CA TRP A 212 -19.88 -7.73 18.86
C TRP A 212 -19.78 -6.75 17.69
N GLN A 213 -20.55 -5.67 17.75
CA GLN A 213 -20.66 -4.65 16.71
C GLN A 213 -20.13 -3.28 17.17
N GLY A 214 -19.28 -3.23 18.21
CA GLY A 214 -18.72 -1.97 18.72
C GLY A 214 -19.46 -1.35 19.90
N ALA A 215 -20.69 -1.79 20.19
CA ALA A 215 -21.47 -1.27 21.31
C ALA A 215 -20.98 -1.84 22.66
N GLY A 216 -20.62 -0.95 23.59
CA GLY A 216 -20.10 -1.34 24.89
C GLY A 216 -18.75 -2.08 24.82
N PRO A 217 -18.27 -2.64 25.93
CA PRO A 217 -17.02 -3.40 25.92
C PRO A 217 -17.16 -4.69 25.10
N ILE A 218 -16.16 -5.00 24.28
CA ILE A 218 -16.08 -6.30 23.59
C ILE A 218 -16.14 -7.45 24.62
N PRO A 219 -16.93 -8.51 24.36
CA PRO A 219 -16.93 -9.71 25.20
C PRO A 219 -15.53 -10.30 25.35
N ALA A 220 -15.14 -10.69 26.57
CA ALA A 220 -13.78 -11.16 26.85
C ALA A 220 -13.36 -12.34 25.97
N ALA A 221 -14.28 -13.29 25.71
CA ALA A 221 -14.04 -14.43 24.84
C ALA A 221 -13.83 -14.03 23.37
N GLU A 222 -14.55 -13.02 22.87
CA GLU A 222 -14.35 -12.50 21.51
C GLU A 222 -13.02 -11.77 21.38
N ARG A 223 -12.63 -10.96 22.38
CA ARG A 223 -11.30 -10.33 22.41
C ARG A 223 -10.17 -11.36 22.43
N GLU A 224 -10.31 -12.42 23.23
CA GLU A 224 -9.34 -13.52 23.27
C GLU A 224 -9.25 -14.25 21.92
N LYS A 225 -10.40 -14.55 21.29
CA LYS A 225 -10.48 -15.14 19.95
C LYS A 225 -9.75 -14.28 18.91
N LEU A 226 -10.01 -12.97 18.89
CA LEU A 226 -9.36 -12.03 17.98
C LEU A 226 -7.83 -12.05 18.15
N ARG A 227 -7.35 -11.95 19.39
CA ARG A 227 -5.90 -12.01 19.69
C ARG A 227 -5.27 -13.34 19.30
N SER A 228 -5.98 -14.45 19.50
CA SER A 228 -5.51 -15.78 19.11
C SER A 228 -5.35 -15.91 17.60
N ILE A 229 -6.35 -15.43 16.83
CA ILE A 229 -6.30 -15.39 15.36
C ILE A 229 -5.09 -14.59 14.87
N VAL A 230 -4.93 -13.36 15.36
CA VAL A 230 -3.84 -12.47 14.92
C VAL A 230 -2.48 -13.08 15.30
N SER A 231 -2.34 -13.58 16.53
CA SER A 231 -1.10 -14.23 16.96
C SER A 231 -0.77 -15.46 16.13
N ALA A 232 -1.76 -16.28 15.76
CA ALA A 232 -1.54 -17.44 14.89
C ALA A 232 -1.08 -17.04 13.49
N ALA A 233 -1.76 -16.09 12.86
CA ALA A 233 -1.39 -15.57 11.54
C ALA A 233 0.03 -14.97 11.54
N HIS A 234 0.35 -14.15 12.55
CA HIS A 234 1.67 -13.52 12.67
C HIS A 234 2.80 -14.55 12.90
N ARG A 235 2.56 -15.63 13.66
CA ARG A 235 3.53 -16.74 13.79
C ARG A 235 3.81 -17.43 12.45
N GLU A 236 2.83 -17.46 11.55
CA GLU A 236 2.98 -17.98 10.19
C GLU A 236 3.56 -16.96 9.20
N GLY A 237 3.85 -15.73 9.64
CA GLY A 237 4.32 -14.64 8.79
C GLY A 237 3.25 -14.08 7.84
N ARG A 238 1.97 -14.25 8.20
CA ARG A 238 0.81 -13.78 7.43
C ARG A 238 0.18 -12.58 8.10
N ARG A 239 -0.39 -11.69 7.30
CA ARG A 239 -1.15 -10.51 7.74
C ARG A 239 -2.62 -10.86 7.91
N VAL A 240 -3.37 -10.06 8.68
CA VAL A 240 -4.81 -10.24 8.92
C VAL A 240 -5.62 -9.03 8.44
N ARG A 241 -6.77 -9.30 7.81
CA ARG A 241 -7.84 -8.32 7.51
C ARG A 241 -9.18 -8.90 7.94
N PHE A 242 -10.11 -8.08 8.40
CA PHE A 242 -11.52 -8.44 8.49
C PHE A 242 -12.35 -7.52 7.60
N TRP A 243 -13.31 -8.07 6.89
CA TRP A 243 -14.31 -7.31 6.11
C TRP A 243 -15.70 -7.48 6.73
N ALA A 244 -16.68 -6.69 6.30
CA ALA A 244 -18.01 -6.62 6.94
C ALA A 244 -17.95 -6.29 8.44
N THR A 245 -16.98 -5.47 8.85
CA THR A 245 -16.96 -4.79 10.15
C THR A 245 -17.99 -3.66 10.16
N PRO A 246 -18.49 -3.24 11.34
CA PRO A 246 -19.21 -1.97 11.45
C PRO A 246 -18.38 -0.83 10.84
N ASP A 247 -18.92 -0.14 9.84
CA ASP A 247 -18.20 0.92 9.11
C ASP A 247 -18.97 2.24 9.00
N LEU A 248 -20.21 2.28 9.49
CA LEU A 248 -20.96 3.52 9.62
C LEU A 248 -20.27 4.44 10.64
N ALA A 249 -20.04 5.69 10.28
CA ALA A 249 -19.40 6.67 11.15
C ALA A 249 -20.12 6.80 12.49
N GLY A 250 -19.38 6.54 13.57
CA GLY A 250 -19.92 6.53 14.93
C GLY A 250 -19.00 5.83 15.92
N PRO A 251 -19.33 5.92 17.22
CA PRO A 251 -18.50 5.37 18.29
C PRO A 251 -18.35 3.84 18.20
N GLU A 252 -19.35 3.14 17.66
CA GLU A 252 -19.29 1.69 17.48
C GLU A 252 -18.19 1.29 16.47
N ARG A 253 -18.14 1.95 15.32
CA ARG A 253 -17.07 1.74 14.32
C ARG A 253 -15.70 2.03 14.92
N ASP A 254 -15.55 3.19 15.56
CA ASP A 254 -14.28 3.60 16.17
C ASP A 254 -13.85 2.61 17.27
N ALA A 255 -14.78 2.04 18.03
CA ALA A 255 -14.51 0.98 18.99
C ALA A 255 -14.02 -0.31 18.32
N VAL A 256 -14.63 -0.72 17.21
CA VAL A 256 -14.16 -1.89 16.43
C VAL A 256 -12.75 -1.63 15.88
N TRP A 257 -12.50 -0.48 15.24
CA TRP A 257 -11.16 -0.12 14.78
C TRP A 257 -10.15 -0.11 15.92
N GLY A 258 -10.53 0.39 17.10
CA GLY A 258 -9.71 0.38 18.31
C GLY A 258 -9.31 -1.03 18.75
N GLU A 259 -10.26 -1.98 18.81
CA GLU A 259 -9.96 -3.37 19.19
C GLU A 259 -9.14 -4.10 18.11
N LEU A 260 -9.42 -3.87 16.82
CA LEU A 260 -8.63 -4.44 15.72
C LEU A 260 -7.18 -3.92 15.75
N LEU A 261 -7.00 -2.61 15.93
CA LEU A 261 -5.69 -1.97 16.06
C LEU A 261 -4.94 -2.50 17.29
N ALA A 262 -5.59 -2.57 18.45
CA ALA A 262 -5.00 -3.08 19.69
C ALA A 262 -4.64 -4.57 19.61
N ALA A 263 -5.37 -5.37 18.82
CA ALA A 263 -5.04 -6.76 18.55
C ALA A 263 -3.90 -6.93 17.53
N GLY A 264 -3.53 -5.88 16.80
CA GLY A 264 -2.47 -5.88 15.81
C GLY A 264 -2.91 -6.26 14.40
N VAL A 265 -4.21 -6.20 14.07
CA VAL A 265 -4.75 -6.48 12.74
C VAL A 265 -4.09 -5.56 11.69
N ASP A 266 -3.59 -6.15 10.62
CA ASP A 266 -2.69 -5.49 9.67
C ASP A 266 -3.40 -4.55 8.70
N HIS A 267 -4.68 -4.78 8.41
CA HIS A 267 -5.49 -3.97 7.51
C HIS A 267 -6.88 -3.70 8.12
N LEU A 268 -7.18 -2.44 8.40
CA LEU A 268 -8.50 -1.95 8.80
C LEU A 268 -9.29 -1.56 7.55
N ASN A 269 -10.39 -2.27 7.33
CA ASN A 269 -11.27 -2.11 6.18
C ASN A 269 -12.22 -0.93 6.38
N THR A 270 -12.35 -0.05 5.39
CA THR A 270 -13.35 1.03 5.40
C THR A 270 -13.68 1.54 4.01
N ASP A 271 -14.90 2.06 3.85
CA ASP A 271 -15.32 2.92 2.74
C ASP A 271 -15.16 4.43 3.10
N ASP A 272 -14.97 4.77 4.39
CA ASP A 272 -14.75 6.15 4.88
C ASP A 272 -13.26 6.50 5.01
N LEU A 273 -12.64 6.86 3.88
CA LEU A 273 -11.21 7.17 3.81
C LEU A 273 -10.76 8.24 4.81
N ALA A 274 -11.53 9.34 4.89
CA ALA A 274 -11.21 10.47 5.75
C ALA A 274 -11.37 10.11 7.24
N GLY A 275 -12.41 9.34 7.58
CA GLY A 275 -12.65 8.88 8.94
C GLY A 275 -11.52 7.98 9.46
N LEU A 276 -11.08 7.01 8.65
CA LEU A 276 -10.00 6.12 9.05
C LEU A 276 -8.63 6.83 9.08
N GLU A 277 -8.38 7.79 8.18
CA GLU A 277 -7.18 8.64 8.27
C GLU A 277 -7.15 9.38 9.62
N ALA A 278 -8.22 10.10 9.97
CA ALA A 278 -8.30 10.84 11.23
C ALA A 278 -8.16 9.92 12.44
N PHE A 279 -8.79 8.74 12.40
CA PHE A 279 -8.66 7.73 13.45
C PHE A 279 -7.21 7.28 13.63
N LEU A 280 -6.53 6.87 12.56
CA LEU A 280 -5.16 6.36 12.65
C LEU A 280 -4.17 7.44 13.06
N GLU A 281 -4.34 8.70 12.62
CA GLU A 281 -3.49 9.80 13.09
C GLU A 281 -3.60 10.05 14.60
N ALA A 282 -4.78 9.82 15.17
CA ALA A 282 -5.00 9.95 16.61
C ALA A 282 -4.37 8.80 17.41
N HIS A 283 -4.23 7.61 16.82
CA HIS A 283 -3.90 6.36 17.54
C HIS A 283 -2.53 5.73 17.19
N GLU A 284 -1.92 6.01 16.03
CA GLU A 284 -0.63 5.45 15.58
C GLU A 284 0.54 6.45 15.67
N LYS A 285 0.76 7.06 16.84
CA LYS A 285 1.88 7.99 17.08
C LYS A 285 3.21 7.29 17.35
#